data_AF-A0A438N0U4-F1
#
_entry.id   AF-A0A438N0U4-F1
#
_cell.length_a   1.000
_cell.length_b   1.000
_cell.length_c   1.000
_cell.angle_alpha   90.00
_cell.angle_beta   90.00
_cell.angle_gamma   90.00
#
_symmetry.space_group_name_H-M   'P 1'
#
loop_
_entity.id
_entity.type
_entity.pdbx_description
1 polymer ?
#
loop_
_entity_poly.entity_id
_entity_poly.type
_entity_poly.pdbx_seq_one_letter_code
_entity_poly.pdbx_strand_id
1 'polypeptide(L)'
;MGFRSLVSFGFLILPIAVTLSVLLGLQAFRESRGMPPPFVSHAIEMATYCQRAFGIHPPTQGLEYTLNPNQWGIEEDYNGPGGLCMNVSTFANATYPTNTTAPEWSITWSFPPGPPTQPVHAFPNIKLDSANTFPVQISKVSVIDFATEWHYGIGDDKPNNTNLNDLLSVDLNSNVAIDMFLDADPTKATSSSNAKYEVMVWFAVFGPATEPIGLRQGSLKTETVNGTTFDLYTGVNGVGQSVLSWVAQGTVQEFEGDLGPLLQGLTGLGGPTTDDYLGYLSFGSEALSASSNVTFWNSDLRLQILTT
;
A
#
# COMPACT_ATOMS: atom_id res chain seq x y z
N MET A 1 35.48 -43.10 28.78
CA MET A 1 35.17 -41.83 29.49
C MET A 1 35.07 -42.13 30.98
N GLY A 2 35.93 -41.53 31.81
CA GLY A 2 35.95 -41.79 33.25
C GLY A 2 34.79 -41.11 33.99
N PHE A 3 34.41 -41.64 35.15
CA PHE A 3 33.34 -41.12 36.03
C PHE A 3 33.40 -39.60 36.27
N ARG A 4 34.62 -39.02 36.29
CA ARG A 4 34.84 -37.56 36.42
C ARG A 4 34.35 -36.73 35.21
N SER A 5 34.40 -37.27 33.99
CA SER A 5 33.83 -36.60 32.80
C SER A 5 32.31 -36.64 32.80
N LEU A 6 31.69 -37.74 33.27
CA LEU A 6 30.23 -37.85 33.39
C LEU A 6 29.65 -36.88 34.41
N VAL A 7 30.32 -36.73 35.56
CA VAL A 7 29.91 -35.78 36.60
C VAL A 7 30.04 -34.33 36.10
N SER A 8 31.12 -34.00 35.40
CA SER A 8 31.33 -32.65 34.85
C SER A 8 30.33 -32.31 33.74
N PHE A 9 29.99 -33.28 32.89
CA PHE A 9 28.98 -33.12 31.83
C PHE A 9 27.57 -33.02 32.43
N GLY A 10 27.29 -33.77 33.48
CA GLY A 10 26.04 -33.66 34.25
C GLY A 10 25.86 -32.28 34.88
N PHE A 11 26.90 -31.69 35.47
CA PHE A 11 26.84 -30.33 36.02
C PHE A 11 26.68 -29.24 34.96
N LEU A 12 27.03 -29.50 33.69
CA LEU A 12 26.76 -28.59 32.58
C LEU A 12 25.31 -28.72 32.07
N ILE A 13 24.83 -29.96 31.90
CA ILE A 13 23.51 -30.23 31.30
C ILE A 13 22.37 -29.95 32.27
N LEU A 14 22.54 -30.28 33.56
CA LEU A 14 21.45 -30.23 34.52
C LEU A 14 20.88 -28.81 34.72
N PRO A 15 21.69 -27.73 34.84
CA PRO A 15 21.16 -26.37 34.87
C PRO A 15 20.38 -26.01 33.59
N ILE A 16 20.91 -26.36 32.42
CA ILE A 16 20.27 -26.08 31.12
C ILE A 16 18.92 -26.80 31.01
N ALA A 17 18.87 -28.08 31.38
CA ALA A 17 17.66 -28.88 31.34
C ALA A 17 16.59 -28.37 32.33
N VAL A 18 17.01 -27.94 33.54
CA VAL A 18 16.12 -27.32 34.52
C VAL A 18 15.56 -26.00 33.99
N THR A 19 16.40 -25.14 33.41
CA THR A 19 15.94 -23.88 32.80
C THR A 19 14.93 -24.15 31.69
N LEU A 20 15.23 -25.03 30.74
CA LEU A 20 14.31 -25.35 29.63
C LEU A 20 12.98 -25.93 30.15
N SER A 21 13.02 -26.80 31.16
CA SER A 21 11.82 -27.40 31.75
C SER A 21 10.94 -26.35 32.45
N VAL A 22 11.55 -25.39 33.16
CA VAL A 22 10.82 -24.26 33.76
C VAL A 22 10.21 -23.36 32.68
N LEU A 23 10.94 -23.06 31.61
CA LEU A 23 10.45 -22.22 30.51
C LEU A 23 9.28 -22.87 29.75
N LEU A 24 9.39 -24.15 29.40
CA LEU A 24 8.32 -24.90 28.75
C LEU A 24 7.09 -25.04 29.66
N GLY A 25 7.31 -25.28 30.96
CA GLY A 25 6.23 -25.32 31.96
C GLY A 25 5.51 -23.98 32.11
N LEU A 26 6.24 -22.86 32.12
CA LEU A 26 5.68 -21.51 32.15
C LEU A 26 4.89 -21.18 30.89
N GLN A 27 5.38 -21.58 29.71
CA GLN A 27 4.66 -21.37 28.46
C GLN A 27 3.35 -22.16 28.44
N ALA A 28 3.38 -23.46 28.75
CA ALA A 28 2.17 -24.30 28.80
C ALA A 28 1.14 -23.80 29.82
N PHE A 29 1.60 -23.34 30.99
CA PHE A 29 0.73 -22.74 32.00
C PHE A 29 0.04 -21.47 31.47
N ARG A 30 0.78 -20.62 30.76
CA ARG A 30 0.25 -19.37 30.21
C ARG A 30 -0.74 -19.62 29.08
N GLU A 31 -0.42 -20.52 28.15
CA GLU A 31 -1.33 -20.96 27.09
C GLU A 31 -2.64 -21.51 27.67
N SER A 32 -2.58 -22.35 28.70
CA SER A 32 -3.80 -22.91 29.35
C SER A 32 -4.72 -21.86 29.99
N ARG A 33 -4.19 -20.66 30.27
CA ARG A 33 -4.93 -19.54 30.89
C ARG A 33 -5.22 -18.40 29.92
N GLY A 34 -4.96 -18.60 28.63
CA GLY A 34 -5.10 -17.55 27.60
C GLY A 34 -4.17 -16.35 27.83
N MET A 35 -3.10 -16.55 28.61
CA MET A 35 -2.08 -15.52 28.82
C MET A 35 -1.08 -15.55 27.65
N PRO A 36 -0.59 -14.39 27.17
CA PRO A 36 0.36 -14.34 26.08
C PRO A 36 1.64 -15.11 26.44
N PRO A 37 2.34 -15.74 25.48
CA PRO A 37 3.56 -16.50 25.76
C PRO A 37 4.61 -15.62 26.45
N PRO A 38 5.48 -16.20 27.29
CA PRO A 38 6.50 -15.43 28.02
C PRO A 38 7.58 -14.87 27.07
N PHE A 39 7.69 -15.45 25.86
CA PHE A 39 8.55 -14.97 24.80
C PHE A 39 7.70 -14.68 23.58
N VAL A 40 7.76 -13.44 23.11
CA VAL A 40 7.12 -13.00 21.88
C VAL A 40 8.23 -12.94 20.83
N SER A 41 8.03 -13.60 19.68
CA SER A 41 8.99 -13.52 18.59
C SER A 41 8.97 -12.10 18.02
N HIS A 42 10.12 -11.43 18.01
CA HIS A 42 10.31 -10.16 17.31
C HIS A 42 10.93 -10.36 15.93
N ALA A 43 10.80 -11.57 15.36
CA ALA A 43 11.30 -11.87 14.04
C ALA A 43 10.53 -11.06 12.98
N ILE A 44 11.27 -10.60 11.98
CA ILE A 44 10.71 -10.06 10.74
C ILE A 44 10.56 -11.23 9.77
N GLU A 45 9.34 -11.44 9.30
CA GLU A 45 9.00 -12.44 8.31
C GLU A 45 8.80 -11.75 6.96
N MET A 46 9.36 -12.32 5.90
CA MET A 46 9.24 -11.78 4.54
C MET A 46 8.58 -12.82 3.65
N ALA A 47 7.60 -12.41 2.86
CA ALA A 47 6.92 -13.26 1.89
C ALA A 47 6.81 -12.56 0.53
N THR A 48 7.02 -13.35 -0.53
CA THR A 48 6.96 -12.88 -1.92
C THR A 48 5.72 -13.46 -2.62
N TYR A 49 5.01 -12.60 -3.35
CA TYR A 49 3.77 -12.89 -4.04
C TYR A 49 3.85 -12.40 -5.49
N CYS A 50 3.91 -13.32 -6.44
CA CYS A 50 3.97 -13.02 -7.88
C CYS A 50 2.66 -13.36 -8.61
N GLN A 51 1.60 -13.71 -7.87
CA GLN A 51 0.27 -13.90 -8.41
C GLN A 51 -0.24 -12.60 -9.04
N ARG A 52 -1.06 -12.70 -10.08
CA ARG A 52 -1.62 -11.51 -10.75
C ARG A 52 -2.54 -10.70 -9.85
N ALA A 53 -3.47 -11.38 -9.19
CA ALA A 53 -4.36 -10.78 -8.21
C ALA A 53 -4.49 -11.74 -7.03
N PHE A 54 -4.09 -11.29 -5.85
CA PHE A 54 -4.14 -12.09 -4.63
C PHE A 54 -4.21 -11.17 -3.41
N GLY A 55 -5.26 -11.33 -2.60
CA GLY A 55 -5.41 -10.58 -1.36
C GLY A 55 -4.48 -11.11 -0.28
N ILE A 56 -3.56 -10.27 0.16
CA ILE A 56 -2.60 -10.56 1.23
C ILE A 56 -3.07 -9.77 2.44
N HIS A 57 -3.32 -10.47 3.56
CA HIS A 57 -3.80 -9.87 4.81
C HIS A 57 -2.75 -10.07 5.91
N PRO A 58 -1.79 -9.14 6.05
CA PRO A 58 -0.79 -9.22 7.10
C PRO A 58 -1.40 -9.22 8.50
N PRO A 59 -0.91 -10.06 9.42
CA PRO A 59 -1.38 -10.04 10.79
C PRO A 59 -1.02 -8.71 11.46
N THR A 60 -1.98 -8.14 12.19
CA THR A 60 -1.84 -6.86 12.90
C THR A 60 -2.73 -6.85 14.15
N GLN A 61 -2.29 -6.14 15.19
CA GLN A 61 -3.12 -5.80 16.37
C GLN A 61 -3.77 -4.42 16.24
N GLY A 62 -3.48 -3.68 15.16
CA GLY A 62 -4.03 -2.37 14.84
C GLY A 62 -5.07 -2.44 13.72
N LEU A 63 -5.08 -1.43 12.85
CA LEU A 63 -5.87 -1.39 11.63
C LEU A 63 -5.41 -2.48 10.65
N GLU A 64 -6.38 -3.09 9.99
CA GLU A 64 -6.16 -4.13 9.00
C GLU A 64 -5.94 -3.52 7.61
N TYR A 65 -5.12 -4.20 6.81
CA TYR A 65 -4.80 -3.82 5.44
C TYR A 65 -4.82 -5.05 4.53
N THR A 66 -5.24 -4.87 3.27
CA THR A 66 -5.08 -5.85 2.20
C THR A 66 -4.04 -5.33 1.24
N LEU A 67 -2.96 -6.07 1.01
CA LEU A 67 -2.08 -5.83 -0.11
C LEU A 67 -2.48 -6.70 -1.30
N ASN A 68 -2.28 -6.20 -2.51
CA ASN A 68 -2.57 -6.96 -3.72
C ASN A 68 -1.61 -6.59 -4.85
N PRO A 69 -0.92 -7.55 -5.49
CA PRO A 69 -0.14 -7.31 -6.71
C PRO A 69 -0.93 -6.66 -7.85
N ASN A 70 -2.23 -6.97 -7.92
CA ASN A 70 -3.25 -6.31 -8.75
C ASN A 70 -2.83 -5.98 -10.20
N GLN A 71 -2.40 -7.00 -10.94
CA GLN A 71 -2.08 -6.95 -12.37
C GLN A 71 -3.34 -7.00 -13.24
N TRP A 72 -4.29 -6.09 -12.98
CA TRP A 72 -5.62 -6.06 -13.60
C TRP A 72 -5.60 -5.71 -15.09
N GLY A 73 -4.58 -5.00 -15.55
CA GLY A 73 -4.40 -4.61 -16.95
C GLY A 73 -3.80 -5.72 -17.83
N ILE A 74 -3.58 -6.91 -17.26
CA ILE A 74 -3.01 -8.06 -17.95
C ILE A 74 -4.10 -9.12 -18.19
N GLU A 75 -4.32 -9.47 -19.45
CA GLU A 75 -5.27 -10.52 -19.86
C GLU A 75 -4.88 -11.89 -19.28
N GLU A 76 -5.86 -12.74 -18.92
CA GLU A 76 -5.65 -14.03 -18.25
C GLU A 76 -4.61 -14.94 -18.96
N ASP A 77 -4.55 -14.90 -20.29
CA ASP A 77 -3.65 -15.71 -21.12
C ASP A 77 -2.35 -14.99 -21.54
N TYR A 78 -2.08 -13.80 -20.97
CA TYR A 78 -0.87 -13.05 -21.26
C TYR A 78 0.39 -13.89 -21.03
N ASN A 79 1.18 -14.03 -22.09
CA ASN A 79 2.45 -14.75 -22.14
C ASN A 79 3.61 -13.85 -22.61
N GLY A 80 3.38 -12.53 -22.63
CA GLY A 80 4.37 -11.53 -23.00
C GLY A 80 5.49 -11.39 -21.95
N PRO A 81 6.56 -10.65 -22.28
CA PRO A 81 7.65 -10.40 -21.36
C PRO A 81 7.20 -9.47 -20.22
N GLY A 82 7.87 -9.59 -19.07
CA GLY A 82 7.57 -8.78 -17.90
C GLY A 82 6.73 -9.50 -16.87
N GLY A 83 6.59 -8.86 -15.72
CA GLY A 83 5.92 -9.41 -14.56
C GLY A 83 6.08 -8.52 -13.35
N LEU A 84 5.35 -8.86 -12.29
CA LEU A 84 5.38 -8.14 -11.03
C LEU A 84 5.37 -9.14 -9.87
N CYS A 85 6.27 -8.92 -8.91
CA CYS A 85 6.25 -9.61 -7.63
C CYS A 85 6.20 -8.58 -6.50
N MET A 86 5.34 -8.83 -5.52
CA MET A 86 5.21 -8.04 -4.31
C MET A 86 5.93 -8.75 -3.16
N ASN A 87 6.68 -8.00 -2.35
CA ASN A 87 7.28 -8.49 -1.12
C ASN A 87 6.63 -7.77 0.07
N VAL A 88 6.25 -8.51 1.09
CA VAL A 88 5.64 -7.96 2.31
C VAL A 88 6.46 -8.38 3.51
N SER A 89 6.80 -7.42 4.37
CA SER A 89 7.54 -7.66 5.62
C SER A 89 6.59 -7.51 6.80
N THR A 90 6.43 -8.57 7.59
CA THR A 90 5.55 -8.59 8.75
C THR A 90 6.34 -8.87 10.03
N PHE A 91 5.79 -8.48 11.17
CA PHE A 91 6.36 -8.85 12.47
C PHE A 91 5.62 -10.07 13.01
N ALA A 92 6.36 -11.09 13.46
CA ALA A 92 5.80 -12.34 13.99
C ALA A 92 4.84 -12.12 15.19
N ASN A 93 4.94 -10.98 15.87
CA ASN A 93 4.05 -10.59 16.97
C ASN A 93 2.88 -9.68 16.56
N ALA A 94 2.79 -9.32 15.28
CA ALA A 94 1.74 -8.47 14.72
C ALA A 94 1.64 -7.06 15.36
N THR A 95 2.71 -6.57 16.01
CA THR A 95 2.74 -5.22 16.60
C THR A 95 3.60 -4.28 15.77
N TYR A 96 3.00 -3.23 15.24
CA TYR A 96 3.68 -2.16 14.49
C TYR A 96 3.88 -0.91 15.38
N PRO A 97 4.71 0.06 14.96
CA PRO A 97 4.99 1.26 15.76
C PRO A 97 3.75 2.01 16.27
N THR A 98 2.66 2.01 15.49
CA THR A 98 1.35 2.54 15.88
C THR A 98 0.23 1.59 15.48
N ASN A 99 -0.98 1.81 15.99
CA ASN A 99 -2.17 1.07 15.59
C ASN A 99 -2.59 1.35 14.13
N THR A 100 -2.00 2.34 13.47
CA THR A 100 -2.33 2.74 12.10
C THR A 100 -1.15 2.54 11.15
N THR A 101 -0.04 1.98 11.64
CA THR A 101 1.13 1.70 10.82
C THR A 101 0.91 0.41 10.07
N ALA A 102 1.04 0.48 8.75
CA ALA A 102 1.01 -0.67 7.87
C ALA A 102 2.36 -1.42 7.86
N PRO A 103 2.37 -2.70 7.46
CA PRO A 103 3.61 -3.41 7.18
C PRO A 103 4.37 -2.80 6.00
N GLU A 104 5.69 -2.86 6.05
CA GLU A 104 6.53 -2.50 4.90
C GLU A 104 6.26 -3.44 3.72
N TRP A 105 6.29 -2.87 2.52
CA TRP A 105 6.12 -3.65 1.30
C TRP A 105 6.86 -3.03 0.13
N SER A 106 7.20 -3.88 -0.83
CA SER A 106 7.78 -3.46 -2.10
C SER A 106 7.18 -4.24 -3.25
N ILE A 107 7.36 -3.71 -4.45
CA ILE A 107 7.12 -4.42 -5.70
C ILE A 107 8.35 -4.32 -6.56
N THR A 108 8.68 -5.41 -7.24
CA THR A 108 9.67 -5.44 -8.31
C THR A 108 8.95 -5.84 -9.58
N TRP A 109 9.09 -5.03 -10.63
CA TRP A 109 8.38 -5.27 -11.87
C TRP A 109 9.11 -4.70 -13.08
N SER A 110 8.73 -5.22 -14.26
CA SER A 110 8.97 -4.60 -15.55
C SER A 110 7.88 -5.04 -16.51
N PHE A 111 7.42 -4.14 -17.36
CA PHE A 111 6.48 -4.42 -18.43
C PHE A 111 6.88 -3.65 -19.69
N PRO A 112 6.67 -4.22 -20.90
CA PRO A 112 6.78 -3.45 -22.12
C PRO A 112 5.70 -2.35 -22.16
N PRO A 113 5.85 -1.31 -23.00
CA PRO A 113 4.78 -0.33 -23.22
C PRO A 113 3.45 -0.99 -23.60
N GLY A 114 2.40 -0.66 -22.87
CA GLY A 114 1.03 -1.10 -23.15
C GLY A 114 0.39 -0.35 -24.32
N PRO A 115 -0.81 -0.76 -24.78
CA PRO A 115 -1.54 -0.04 -25.82
C PRO A 115 -1.93 1.37 -25.35
N PRO A 116 -2.00 2.37 -26.25
CA PRO A 116 -2.36 3.76 -25.87
C PRO A 116 -3.73 3.91 -25.21
N THR A 117 -4.64 2.96 -25.41
CA THR A 117 -5.98 2.95 -24.79
C THR A 117 -5.99 2.41 -23.38
N GLN A 118 -4.96 1.66 -22.98
CA GLN A 118 -4.85 0.98 -21.69
C GLN A 118 -3.36 0.73 -21.37
N PRO A 119 -2.60 1.78 -21.01
CA PRO A 119 -1.16 1.66 -20.80
C PRO A 119 -0.78 1.02 -19.45
N VAL A 120 -1.71 0.99 -18.49
CA VAL A 120 -1.50 0.47 -17.14
C VAL A 120 -1.66 -1.05 -17.14
N HIS A 121 -0.64 -1.77 -16.66
CA HIS A 121 -0.65 -3.23 -16.51
C HIS A 121 -1.09 -3.65 -15.11
N ALA A 122 -0.72 -2.89 -14.09
CA ALA A 122 -1.01 -3.23 -12.70
C ALA A 122 -1.18 -1.98 -11.85
N PHE A 123 -1.96 -2.09 -10.78
CA PHE A 123 -1.99 -1.13 -9.68
C PHE A 123 -1.76 -1.86 -8.36
N PRO A 124 -0.54 -2.40 -8.11
CA PRO A 124 -0.16 -2.95 -6.83
C PRO A 124 -0.37 -1.93 -5.72
N ASN A 125 -1.13 -2.33 -4.71
CA ASN A 125 -1.56 -1.41 -3.67
C ASN A 125 -1.69 -2.10 -2.31
N ILE A 126 -1.75 -1.25 -1.29
CA ILE A 126 -2.20 -1.56 0.05
C ILE A 126 -3.49 -0.79 0.34
N LYS A 127 -4.56 -1.51 0.60
CA LYS A 127 -5.91 -1.01 0.84
C LYS A 127 -6.22 -1.06 2.33
N LEU A 128 -6.80 0.00 2.87
CA LEU A 128 -7.30 0.01 4.25
C LEU A 128 -8.52 -0.90 4.38
N ASP A 129 -8.42 -1.94 5.22
CA ASP A 129 -9.55 -2.79 5.60
C ASP A 129 -10.07 -2.35 6.96
N SER A 130 -11.00 -1.40 6.95
CA SER A 130 -11.73 -1.08 8.17
C SER A 130 -13.21 -1.32 7.93
N ALA A 131 -13.65 -2.53 8.28
CA ALA A 131 -15.06 -2.93 8.24
C ALA A 131 -15.98 -1.99 9.06
N ASN A 132 -15.41 -1.22 10.00
CA ASN A 132 -16.12 -0.22 10.79
C ASN A 132 -15.99 1.20 10.22
N THR A 133 -15.20 1.41 9.17
CA THR A 133 -15.04 2.72 8.50
C THR A 133 -15.76 2.73 7.18
N PHE A 134 -15.61 1.72 6.32
CA PHE A 134 -16.19 1.74 4.97
C PHE A 134 -17.51 0.98 4.88
N PRO A 135 -18.49 1.48 4.10
CA PRO A 135 -18.52 2.80 3.46
C PRO A 135 -18.86 3.92 4.47
N VAL A 136 -18.21 5.08 4.34
CA VAL A 136 -18.45 6.28 5.16
C VAL A 136 -18.94 7.43 4.29
N GLN A 137 -19.97 8.14 4.74
CA GLN A 137 -20.44 9.34 4.05
C GLN A 137 -19.38 10.45 4.14
N ILE A 138 -19.08 11.14 3.04
CA ILE A 138 -18.00 12.14 3.00
C ILE A 138 -18.19 13.23 4.05
N SER A 139 -19.43 13.66 4.31
CA SER A 139 -19.77 14.63 5.37
C SER A 139 -19.42 14.17 6.80
N LYS A 140 -19.18 12.87 7.00
CA LYS A 140 -18.77 12.28 8.27
C LYS A 140 -17.26 12.09 8.40
N VAL A 141 -16.50 12.26 7.32
CA VAL A 141 -15.04 12.19 7.33
C VAL A 141 -14.48 13.49 7.90
N SER A 142 -13.86 13.42 9.08
CA SER A 142 -13.23 14.58 9.71
C SER A 142 -11.78 14.73 9.29
N VAL A 143 -11.05 13.62 9.14
CA VAL A 143 -9.63 13.61 8.75
C VAL A 143 -9.38 12.35 7.91
N ILE A 144 -8.62 12.50 6.81
CA ILE A 144 -7.96 11.39 6.12
C ILE A 144 -6.48 11.51 6.46
N ASP A 145 -6.08 10.88 7.56
CA ASP A 145 -4.72 10.98 8.09
C ASP A 145 -3.82 10.01 7.33
N PHE A 146 -2.89 10.59 6.58
CA PHE A 146 -2.01 9.88 5.68
C PHE A 146 -0.57 10.33 5.90
N ALA A 147 0.30 9.37 6.21
CA ALA A 147 1.74 9.56 6.21
C ALA A 147 2.41 8.44 5.41
N THR A 148 3.40 8.77 4.59
CA THR A 148 4.11 7.79 3.77
C THR A 148 5.56 8.22 3.56
N GLU A 149 6.45 7.23 3.51
CA GLU A 149 7.80 7.36 2.95
C GLU A 149 7.99 6.25 1.91
N TRP A 150 8.41 6.62 0.70
CA TRP A 150 8.64 5.67 -0.38
C TRP A 150 9.83 6.03 -1.28
N HIS A 151 10.37 5.00 -1.92
CA HIS A 151 11.49 5.10 -2.85
C HIS A 151 11.26 4.24 -4.09
N TYR A 152 11.87 4.64 -5.20
CA TYR A 152 11.81 3.96 -6.49
C TYR A 152 13.21 3.86 -7.08
N GLY A 153 13.63 2.66 -7.48
CA GLY A 153 14.98 2.45 -8.01
C GLY A 153 15.02 1.35 -9.05
N ILE A 154 16.17 1.26 -9.72
CA ILE A 154 16.44 0.21 -10.71
C ILE A 154 16.82 -1.10 -10.03
N GLY A 155 16.49 -2.22 -10.66
CA GLY A 155 16.79 -3.55 -10.17
C GLY A 155 15.78 -4.11 -9.17
N ASP A 156 16.18 -5.18 -8.51
CA ASP A 156 15.31 -6.02 -7.69
C ASP A 156 15.40 -5.70 -6.18
N ASP A 157 16.39 -4.91 -5.78
CA ASP A 157 16.63 -4.55 -4.39
C ASP A 157 15.81 -3.34 -3.95
N LYS A 158 15.46 -3.29 -2.66
CA LYS A 158 14.82 -2.11 -2.05
C LYS A 158 15.74 -0.89 -2.19
N PRO A 159 15.31 0.19 -2.86
CA PRO A 159 16.16 1.37 -3.05
C PRO A 159 16.17 2.26 -1.80
N ASN A 160 17.32 2.83 -1.45
CA ASN A 160 17.43 3.78 -0.32
C ASN A 160 17.12 5.23 -0.72
N ASN A 161 16.92 5.50 -2.02
CA ASN A 161 16.58 6.81 -2.56
C ASN A 161 15.91 6.66 -3.94
N THR A 162 15.33 7.75 -4.45
CA THR A 162 14.83 7.82 -5.83
C THR A 162 15.76 8.70 -6.66
N ASN A 163 16.43 8.11 -7.64
CA ASN A 163 17.26 8.85 -8.59
C ASN A 163 16.54 8.97 -9.94
N LEU A 164 16.03 10.16 -10.23
CA LEU A 164 15.27 10.41 -11.45
C LEU A 164 16.06 10.11 -12.74
N ASN A 165 17.38 10.32 -12.75
CA ASN A 165 18.19 10.02 -13.93
C ASN A 165 18.30 8.51 -14.18
N ASP A 166 18.38 7.72 -13.11
CA ASP A 166 18.43 6.26 -13.24
C ASP A 166 17.09 5.73 -13.75
N LEU A 167 15.96 6.28 -13.24
CA LEU A 167 14.62 5.92 -13.71
C LEU A 167 14.37 6.33 -15.17
N LEU A 168 14.89 7.49 -15.58
CA LEU A 168 14.86 7.91 -16.98
C LEU A 168 15.69 6.98 -17.88
N SER A 169 16.80 6.43 -17.38
CA SER A 169 17.66 5.52 -18.17
C SER A 169 17.01 4.18 -18.51
N VAL A 170 15.91 3.85 -17.81
CA VAL A 170 15.13 2.62 -18.01
C VAL A 170 13.72 2.91 -18.54
N ASP A 171 13.50 4.11 -19.07
CA ASP A 171 12.22 4.57 -19.62
C ASP A 171 11.04 4.29 -18.66
N LEU A 172 11.22 4.55 -17.35
CA LEU A 172 10.16 4.29 -16.37
C LEU A 172 8.94 5.16 -16.67
N ASN A 173 7.80 4.49 -16.85
CA ASN A 173 6.46 5.09 -16.84
C ASN A 173 5.67 4.50 -15.68
N SER A 174 5.39 5.32 -14.67
CA SER A 174 4.68 4.93 -13.45
C SER A 174 4.24 6.16 -12.67
N ASN A 175 3.26 6.01 -11.78
CA ASN A 175 2.93 7.00 -10.76
C ASN A 175 3.07 6.39 -9.36
N VAL A 176 2.90 7.24 -8.33
CA VAL A 176 2.67 6.81 -6.95
C VAL A 176 1.43 7.54 -6.46
N ALA A 177 0.40 6.82 -6.06
CA ALA A 177 -0.93 7.40 -5.87
C ALA A 177 -1.74 6.74 -4.75
N ILE A 178 -2.59 7.54 -4.12
CA ILE A 178 -3.81 7.06 -3.47
C ILE A 178 -4.89 6.91 -4.53
N ASP A 179 -5.71 5.88 -4.36
CA ASP A 179 -6.90 5.63 -5.16
C ASP A 179 -8.13 5.41 -4.26
N MET A 180 -9.21 6.15 -4.55
CA MET A 180 -10.44 6.16 -3.76
C MET A 180 -11.65 5.97 -4.67
N PHE A 181 -12.58 5.10 -4.27
CA PHE A 181 -13.84 4.89 -4.98
C PHE A 181 -15.03 5.38 -4.18
N LEU A 182 -15.90 6.14 -4.86
CA LEU A 182 -17.03 6.82 -4.24
C LEU A 182 -18.30 6.70 -5.07
N ASP A 183 -19.43 6.62 -4.37
CA ASP A 183 -20.75 6.56 -4.97
C ASP A 183 -21.83 7.03 -3.98
N ALA A 184 -22.97 7.48 -4.51
CA ALA A 184 -24.17 7.74 -3.70
C ALA A 184 -24.74 6.44 -3.10
N ASP A 185 -24.55 5.31 -3.80
CA ASP A 185 -24.86 3.98 -3.31
C ASP A 185 -23.68 3.43 -2.50
N PRO A 186 -23.82 3.25 -1.17
CA PRO A 186 -22.74 2.78 -0.31
C PRO A 186 -22.19 1.41 -0.74
N THR A 187 -23.01 0.57 -1.39
CA THR A 187 -22.55 -0.74 -1.89
C THR A 187 -21.61 -0.55 -3.07
N LYS A 188 -21.97 0.33 -4.02
CA LYS A 188 -21.14 0.60 -5.20
C LYS A 188 -19.84 1.30 -4.84
N ALA A 189 -19.86 2.18 -3.83
CA ALA A 189 -18.66 2.86 -3.33
C ALA A 189 -17.55 1.88 -2.89
N THR A 190 -17.89 0.65 -2.50
CA THR A 190 -16.91 -0.38 -2.11
C THR A 190 -16.31 -1.17 -3.29
N SER A 191 -16.70 -0.84 -4.53
CA SER A 191 -16.31 -1.56 -5.73
C SER A 191 -15.57 -0.66 -6.72
N SER A 192 -14.31 -0.98 -6.99
CA SER A 192 -13.47 -0.24 -7.93
C SER A 192 -14.01 -0.24 -9.36
N SER A 193 -14.82 -1.23 -9.74
CA SER A 193 -15.41 -1.32 -11.09
C SER A 193 -16.81 -0.72 -11.21
N ASN A 194 -17.53 -0.52 -10.11
CA ASN A 194 -18.93 -0.08 -10.13
C ASN A 194 -19.19 1.30 -9.53
N ALA A 195 -18.25 1.83 -8.74
CA ALA A 195 -18.37 3.16 -8.16
C ALA A 195 -18.44 4.22 -9.26
N LYS A 196 -19.29 5.23 -9.09
CA LYS A 196 -19.43 6.32 -10.06
C LYS A 196 -18.17 7.19 -10.18
N TYR A 197 -17.47 7.40 -9.07
CA TYR A 197 -16.30 8.27 -9.00
C TYR A 197 -15.05 7.49 -8.59
N GLU A 198 -13.94 7.86 -9.22
CA GLU A 198 -12.59 7.47 -8.87
C GLU A 198 -11.83 8.75 -8.55
N VAL A 199 -11.33 8.89 -7.32
CA VAL A 199 -10.59 10.06 -6.87
C VAL A 199 -9.18 9.63 -6.51
N MET A 200 -8.20 10.16 -7.22
CA MET A 200 -6.80 9.82 -7.01
C MET A 200 -6.02 11.00 -6.44
N VAL A 201 -4.99 10.71 -5.65
CA VAL A 201 -4.00 11.70 -5.20
C VAL A 201 -2.61 11.18 -5.56
N TRP A 202 -2.01 11.76 -6.60
CA TRP A 202 -0.72 11.35 -7.14
C TRP A 202 0.40 12.16 -6.50
N PHE A 203 1.34 11.45 -5.88
CA PHE A 203 2.55 12.00 -5.24
C PHE A 203 3.75 12.01 -6.19
N ALA A 204 3.70 11.25 -7.27
CA ALA A 204 4.75 11.24 -8.29
C ALA A 204 4.22 10.84 -9.66
N VAL A 205 4.90 11.35 -10.68
CA VAL A 205 4.69 11.00 -12.09
C VAL A 205 6.06 10.77 -12.72
N PHE A 206 6.24 9.61 -13.34
CA PHE A 206 7.44 9.23 -14.06
C PHE A 206 7.11 8.94 -15.51
N GLY A 207 7.93 9.44 -16.43
CA GLY A 207 7.82 9.13 -17.85
C GLY A 207 6.65 9.83 -18.58
N PRO A 208 6.78 10.00 -19.91
CA PRO A 208 5.80 10.75 -20.71
C PRO A 208 4.49 10.00 -20.98
N ALA A 209 4.44 8.67 -20.77
CA ALA A 209 3.21 7.90 -20.95
C ALA A 209 2.30 7.92 -19.72
N THR A 210 2.78 8.46 -18.59
CA THR A 210 2.01 8.57 -17.34
C THR A 210 1.31 9.91 -17.30
N GLU A 211 0.05 9.94 -17.72
CA GLU A 211 -0.78 11.14 -17.74
C GLU A 211 -2.04 10.92 -16.87
N PRO A 212 -2.42 11.85 -15.98
CA PRO A 212 -3.73 11.79 -15.34
C PRO A 212 -4.83 11.98 -16.40
N ILE A 213 -5.97 11.33 -16.19
CA ILE A 213 -7.14 11.56 -17.04
C ILE A 213 -7.54 13.03 -16.92
N GLY A 214 -7.62 13.73 -18.06
CA GLY A 214 -7.92 15.16 -18.10
C GLY A 214 -6.72 16.08 -18.29
N LEU A 215 -5.48 15.55 -18.38
CA LEU A 215 -4.26 16.38 -18.50
C LEU A 215 -4.35 17.43 -19.62
N ARG A 216 -4.86 17.04 -20.79
CA ARG A 216 -4.94 17.91 -21.99
C ARG A 216 -5.97 19.02 -21.87
N GLN A 217 -6.94 18.88 -20.97
CA GLN A 217 -7.97 19.86 -20.67
C GLN A 217 -7.46 20.95 -19.72
N GLY A 218 -6.32 20.71 -19.07
CA GLY A 218 -5.72 21.60 -18.08
C GLY A 218 -6.30 21.38 -16.69
N SER A 219 -5.62 21.97 -15.70
CA SER A 219 -6.02 21.87 -14.30
C SER A 219 -7.28 22.71 -14.01
N LEU A 220 -8.28 22.12 -13.36
CA LEU A 220 -9.51 22.79 -12.93
C LEU A 220 -9.34 23.60 -11.64
N LYS A 221 -8.47 23.14 -10.74
CA LYS A 221 -8.28 23.74 -9.42
C LYS A 221 -6.86 23.42 -8.92
N THR A 222 -6.33 24.28 -8.06
CA THR A 222 -5.09 24.02 -7.31
C THR A 222 -5.42 24.07 -5.81
N GLU A 223 -4.88 23.15 -5.03
CA GLU A 223 -5.04 23.10 -3.58
C GLU A 223 -3.69 22.78 -2.94
N THR A 224 -3.41 23.30 -1.74
CA THR A 224 -2.16 23.01 -1.02
C THR A 224 -2.46 22.35 0.31
N VAL A 225 -1.91 21.16 0.51
CA VAL A 225 -2.08 20.35 1.73
C VAL A 225 -0.70 20.01 2.27
N ASN A 226 -0.47 20.36 3.54
CA ASN A 226 0.79 20.18 4.25
C ASN A 226 2.05 20.53 3.42
N GLY A 227 2.06 21.72 2.80
CA GLY A 227 3.19 22.21 2.01
C GLY A 227 3.34 21.60 0.61
N THR A 228 2.50 20.64 0.24
CA THR A 228 2.45 20.08 -1.11
C THR A 228 1.31 20.70 -1.91
N THR A 229 1.61 21.26 -3.07
CA THR A 229 0.62 21.81 -3.99
C THR A 229 0.18 20.75 -4.99
N PHE A 230 -1.14 20.57 -5.15
CA PHE A 230 -1.76 19.61 -6.05
C PHE A 230 -2.63 20.32 -7.08
N ASP A 231 -2.58 19.83 -8.32
CA ASP A 231 -3.41 20.29 -9.43
C ASP A 231 -4.51 19.26 -9.79
N LEU A 232 -5.73 19.78 -9.86
CA LEU A 232 -7.03 19.25 -10.29
C LEU A 232 -7.14 18.77 -11.74
N TYR A 233 -7.02 17.49 -12.07
CA TYR A 233 -7.41 16.98 -13.40
C TYR A 233 -8.66 16.11 -13.35
N THR A 234 -9.49 16.18 -14.40
CA THR A 234 -10.73 15.41 -14.46
C THR A 234 -11.02 14.86 -15.84
N GLY A 235 -11.64 13.69 -15.89
CA GLY A 235 -12.27 13.17 -17.10
C GLY A 235 -13.05 11.88 -16.84
N VAL A 236 -13.16 11.02 -17.84
CA VAL A 236 -13.93 9.77 -17.75
C VAL A 236 -13.05 8.62 -18.22
N ASN A 237 -12.98 7.54 -17.43
CA ASN A 237 -12.21 6.35 -17.79
C ASN A 237 -12.96 5.43 -18.77
N GLY A 238 -12.30 4.35 -19.20
CA GLY A 238 -12.84 3.42 -20.22
C GLY A 238 -14.13 2.70 -19.81
N VAL A 239 -14.46 2.63 -18.52
CA VAL A 239 -15.67 2.01 -17.98
C VAL A 239 -16.76 3.03 -17.61
N GLY A 240 -16.52 4.31 -17.85
CA GLY A 240 -17.52 5.38 -17.67
C GLY A 240 -17.55 6.01 -16.28
N GLN A 241 -16.54 5.76 -15.43
CA GLN A 241 -16.41 6.43 -14.13
C GLN A 241 -15.84 7.83 -14.32
N SER A 242 -16.30 8.78 -13.52
CA SER A 242 -15.73 10.13 -13.46
C SER A 242 -14.46 10.08 -12.61
N VAL A 243 -13.31 10.35 -13.24
CA VAL A 243 -11.99 10.30 -12.60
C VAL A 243 -11.54 11.70 -12.27
N LEU A 244 -11.10 11.90 -11.03
CA LEU A 244 -10.61 13.15 -10.50
C LEU A 244 -9.24 12.92 -9.86
N SER A 245 -8.18 13.40 -10.50
CA SER A 245 -6.80 13.16 -10.07
C SER A 245 -6.18 14.47 -9.58
N TRP A 246 -5.89 14.54 -8.28
CA TRP A 246 -5.02 15.55 -7.70
C TRP A 246 -3.58 15.14 -7.93
N VAL A 247 -2.81 15.93 -8.69
CA VAL A 247 -1.41 15.60 -9.01
C VAL A 247 -0.47 16.59 -8.36
N ALA A 248 0.47 16.09 -7.55
CA ALA A 248 1.46 16.92 -6.88
C ALA A 248 2.35 17.65 -7.89
N GLN A 249 2.69 18.90 -7.58
CA GLN A 249 3.70 19.66 -8.31
C GLN A 249 5.10 19.15 -7.97
N GLY A 250 5.51 18.08 -8.65
CA GLY A 250 6.80 17.41 -8.45
C GLY A 250 6.67 16.06 -7.74
N THR A 251 7.81 15.44 -7.45
CA THR A 251 7.90 14.14 -6.78
C THR A 251 7.93 14.32 -5.26
N VAL A 252 6.95 13.73 -4.56
CA VAL A 252 6.78 13.81 -3.11
C VAL A 252 6.98 12.43 -2.51
N GLN A 253 8.22 12.16 -2.06
CA GLN A 253 8.61 10.86 -1.50
C GLN A 253 8.20 10.67 -0.05
N GLU A 254 8.12 11.77 0.70
CA GLU A 254 7.72 11.82 2.09
C GLU A 254 6.56 12.80 2.21
N PHE A 255 5.46 12.35 2.80
CA PHE A 255 4.30 13.18 3.06
C PHE A 255 3.69 12.77 4.40
N GLU A 256 3.19 13.73 5.16
CA GLU A 256 2.38 13.50 6.36
C GLU A 256 1.31 14.58 6.42
N GLY A 257 0.02 14.24 6.46
CA GLY A 257 -1.02 15.25 6.54
C GLY A 257 -2.44 14.75 6.34
N ASP A 258 -3.39 15.67 6.51
CA ASP A 258 -4.81 15.43 6.29
C ASP A 258 -5.18 15.66 4.82
N LEU A 259 -5.55 14.59 4.12
CA LEU A 259 -6.00 14.64 2.72
C LEU A 259 -7.51 14.93 2.59
N GLY A 260 -8.25 15.02 3.69
CA GLY A 260 -9.68 15.32 3.72
C GLY A 260 -10.09 16.54 2.87
N PRO A 261 -9.35 17.67 2.88
CA PRO A 261 -9.64 18.83 2.04
C PRO A 261 -9.65 18.53 0.53
N LEU A 262 -8.81 17.61 0.05
CA LEU A 262 -8.78 17.21 -1.37
C LEU A 262 -10.05 16.47 -1.78
N LEU A 263 -10.63 15.69 -0.85
CA LEU A 263 -11.87 14.96 -1.10
C LEU A 263 -13.11 15.88 -0.99
N GLN A 264 -13.21 16.65 0.08
CA GLN A 264 -14.35 17.55 0.32
C GLN A 264 -14.41 18.68 -0.71
N GLY A 265 -13.25 19.12 -1.22
CA GLY A 265 -13.10 20.17 -2.21
C GLY A 265 -13.60 19.84 -3.62
N LEU A 266 -14.15 18.63 -3.87
CA LEU A 266 -14.62 18.19 -5.18
C LEU A 266 -16.08 18.56 -5.48
N THR A 267 -16.84 18.98 -4.47
CA THR A 267 -18.26 19.34 -4.64
C THR A 267 -18.40 20.47 -5.67
N GLY A 268 -19.20 20.21 -6.72
CA GLY A 268 -19.41 21.18 -7.81
C GLY A 268 -18.37 21.17 -8.92
N LEU A 269 -17.36 20.29 -8.85
CA LEU A 269 -16.30 20.14 -9.87
C LEU A 269 -16.48 18.90 -10.76
N GLY A 270 -17.70 18.33 -10.79
CA GLY A 270 -17.97 17.07 -11.49
C GLY A 270 -17.54 15.81 -10.72
N GLY A 271 -17.10 15.99 -9.48
CA GLY A 271 -16.78 14.92 -8.53
C GLY A 271 -17.91 14.58 -7.56
N PRO A 272 -17.61 13.78 -6.53
CA PRO A 272 -18.57 13.43 -5.48
C PRO A 272 -18.98 14.67 -4.68
N THR A 273 -20.18 14.60 -4.13
CA THR A 273 -20.71 15.56 -3.15
C THR A 273 -20.49 15.03 -1.74
N THR A 274 -20.59 15.89 -0.72
CA THR A 274 -20.46 15.46 0.68
C THR A 274 -21.52 14.45 1.14
N ASP A 275 -22.58 14.25 0.35
CA ASP A 275 -23.62 13.25 0.63
C ASP A 275 -23.28 11.86 0.09
N ASP A 276 -22.30 11.74 -0.82
CA ASP A 276 -21.81 10.47 -1.35
C ASP A 276 -20.97 9.72 -0.30
N TYR A 277 -20.71 8.44 -0.56
CA TYR A 277 -19.95 7.55 0.30
C TYR A 277 -18.57 7.27 -0.27
N LEU A 278 -17.54 7.36 0.57
CA LEU A 278 -16.22 6.78 0.35
C LEU A 278 -16.27 5.32 0.81
N GLY A 279 -16.02 4.38 -0.10
CA GLY A 279 -16.10 2.94 0.21
C GLY A 279 -14.80 2.18 0.01
N TYR A 280 -13.80 2.79 -0.59
CA TYR A 280 -12.50 2.18 -0.87
C TYR A 280 -11.42 3.25 -0.79
N LEU A 281 -10.29 2.91 -0.17
CA LEU A 281 -9.10 3.75 -0.16
C LEU A 281 -7.85 2.84 -0.15
N SER A 282 -6.98 2.99 -1.14
CA SER A 282 -5.70 2.31 -1.20
C SER A 282 -4.57 3.24 -1.60
N PHE A 283 -3.33 2.85 -1.30
CA PHE A 283 -2.10 3.52 -1.70
C PHE A 283 -1.24 2.55 -2.50
N GLY A 284 -0.66 3.01 -3.60
CA GLY A 284 0.11 2.15 -4.48
C GLY A 284 0.82 2.88 -5.61
N SER A 285 1.17 2.13 -6.64
CA SER A 285 1.87 2.63 -7.82
C SER A 285 1.32 1.94 -9.07
N GLU A 286 0.90 2.70 -10.08
CA GLU A 286 0.52 2.12 -11.37
C GLU A 286 1.76 1.73 -12.16
N ALA A 287 1.85 0.47 -12.55
CA ALA A 287 2.91 -0.07 -13.39
C ALA A 287 2.50 0.03 -14.86
N LEU A 288 3.07 0.99 -15.60
CA LEU A 288 2.83 1.15 -17.03
C LEU A 288 3.93 0.45 -17.82
N SER A 289 5.17 0.93 -17.75
CA SER A 289 6.29 0.30 -18.45
C SER A 289 7.66 0.66 -17.87
N ALA A 290 8.62 -0.24 -18.07
CA ALA A 290 10.03 -0.01 -17.79
C ALA A 290 10.87 -0.98 -18.63
N SER A 291 12.01 -0.53 -19.17
CA SER A 291 12.86 -1.35 -20.04
C SER A 291 13.70 -2.38 -19.27
N SER A 292 13.75 -2.28 -17.94
CA SER A 292 14.36 -3.24 -17.02
C SER A 292 13.58 -3.29 -15.72
N ASN A 293 13.92 -4.24 -14.85
CA ASN A 293 13.33 -4.31 -13.52
C ASN A 293 13.55 -3.01 -12.74
N VAL A 294 12.50 -2.59 -12.07
CA VAL A 294 12.47 -1.49 -11.14
C VAL A 294 11.77 -1.94 -9.86
N THR A 295 12.15 -1.34 -8.74
CA THR A 295 11.56 -1.64 -7.43
C THR A 295 10.99 -0.37 -6.80
N PHE A 296 9.70 -0.40 -6.48
CA PHE A 296 9.07 0.55 -5.56
C PHE A 296 9.09 -0.06 -4.16
N TRP A 297 9.50 0.71 -3.17
CA TRP A 297 9.50 0.30 -1.77
C TRP A 297 8.86 1.38 -0.92
N ASN A 298 7.90 0.99 -0.10
CA ASN A 298 7.27 1.82 0.90
C ASN A 298 7.76 1.38 2.28
N SER A 299 8.60 2.20 2.89
CA SER A 299 9.28 1.96 4.16
C SER A 299 8.43 2.35 5.37
N ASP A 300 7.58 3.36 5.21
CA ASP A 300 6.61 3.76 6.23
C ASP A 300 5.28 4.11 5.56
N LEU A 301 4.20 3.68 6.20
CA LEU A 301 2.85 4.06 5.83
C LEU A 301 1.98 4.07 7.07
N ARG A 302 1.31 5.20 7.28
CA ARG A 302 0.18 5.35 8.19
C ARG A 302 -1.01 5.85 7.41
N LEU A 303 -2.12 5.16 7.58
CA LEU A 303 -3.35 5.49 6.87
C LEU A 303 -4.56 5.17 7.74
N GLN A 304 -5.34 6.19 8.07
CA GLN A 304 -6.61 6.04 8.79
C GLN A 304 -7.62 7.10 8.37
N ILE A 305 -8.90 6.81 8.64
CA ILE A 305 -9.99 7.76 8.49
C ILE A 305 -10.60 8.00 9.86
N LEU A 306 -10.66 9.26 10.26
CA LEU A 306 -11.36 9.70 11.46
C LEU A 306 -12.74 10.21 11.06
N THR A 307 -13.76 9.88 11.88
CA THR A 307 -15.15 10.25 11.62
C THR A 307 -15.76 11.04 12.79
N THR A 308 -16.81 11.81 12.52
CA THR A 308 -17.59 12.60 13.50
C THR A 308 -18.99 12.05 13.77
#